data_AF-A0A1Z5L2F2-F1
#
_entry.id   AF-A0A1Z5L2F2-F1
#
_cell.length_a   1.000
_cell.length_b   1.000
_cell.length_c   1.000
_cell.angle_alpha   90.00
_cell.angle_beta   90.00
_cell.angle_gamma   90.00
#
_symmetry.space_group_name_H-M   'P 1'
#
loop_
_entity.id
_entity.type
_entity.pdbx_description
1 polymer ?
#
loop_
_entity_poly.entity_id
_entity_poly.type
_entity_poly.pdbx_seq_one_letter_code
_entity_poly.pdbx_strand_id
1 'polypeptide(L)'
;MNEQELPYLYNVLKYGNVSYVSDSYPCVATILDTMRDVYSLLQKAEHTNGRRPLTRLHVHTLAFQAILVAHNSLWKNSMSSAAKAALTAHRHTCGSHDIDTKHARVIMDDSFTTSRGSHAKRIPFDNSHPVACWQEHLYEICVAPVLVCTKVLHTGGGGDNVSAAGLVLQV
;
A
#
# COMPACT_ATOMS: atom_id res chain seq x y z
N MET A 1 -1.98 -6.80 -2.29
CA MET A 1 -2.92 -6.57 -3.41
C MET A 1 -2.53 -5.28 -4.13
N ASN A 2 -2.82 -5.13 -5.41
CA ASN A 2 -2.45 -3.94 -6.20
C ASN A 2 -3.63 -2.99 -6.47
N GLU A 3 -3.37 -1.96 -7.28
CA GLU A 3 -4.34 -0.97 -7.73
C GLU A 3 -5.46 -1.50 -8.63
N GLN A 4 -5.32 -2.70 -9.19
CA GLN A 4 -6.37 -3.36 -9.97
C GLN A 4 -7.29 -4.17 -9.06
N GLU A 5 -6.71 -4.88 -8.10
CA GLU A 5 -7.41 -5.79 -7.18
C GLU A 5 -8.20 -5.04 -6.10
N LEU A 6 -7.67 -3.93 -5.57
CA LEU A 6 -8.33 -3.16 -4.51
C LEU A 6 -9.71 -2.61 -4.91
N PRO A 7 -9.85 -1.84 -6.03
CA PRO A 7 -11.16 -1.35 -6.45
C PRO A 7 -12.08 -2.48 -6.91
N TYR A 8 -11.53 -3.57 -7.45
CA TYR A 8 -12.31 -4.76 -7.76
C TYR A 8 -12.95 -5.37 -6.50
N LEU A 9 -12.13 -5.61 -5.46
CA LEU A 9 -12.60 -6.11 -4.17
C LEU A 9 -13.66 -5.19 -3.55
N TYR A 10 -13.42 -3.87 -3.59
CA TYR A 10 -14.40 -2.89 -3.12
C TYR A 10 -15.76 -3.02 -3.82
N ASN A 11 -15.79 -3.11 -5.15
CA ASN A 11 -17.04 -3.23 -5.91
C ASN A 11 -17.78 -4.53 -5.60
N VAL A 12 -17.05 -5.65 -5.49
CA VAL A 12 -17.65 -6.93 -5.10
C VAL A 12 -18.26 -6.85 -3.71
N LEU A 13 -17.55 -6.28 -2.73
CA LEU A 13 -18.03 -6.16 -1.35
C LEU A 13 -19.22 -5.19 -1.22
N LYS A 14 -19.25 -4.10 -2.00
CA LYS A 14 -20.25 -3.04 -1.85
C LYS A 14 -21.49 -3.24 -2.72
N TYR A 15 -21.31 -3.70 -3.96
CA TYR A 15 -22.36 -3.76 -4.98
C TYR A 15 -22.64 -5.18 -5.49
N GLY A 16 -21.82 -6.17 -5.13
CA GLY A 16 -21.97 -7.55 -5.61
C GLY A 16 -21.65 -7.73 -7.09
N ASN A 17 -20.93 -6.78 -7.71
CA ASN A 17 -20.56 -6.82 -9.12
C ASN A 17 -19.07 -6.55 -9.34
N VAL A 18 -18.61 -6.77 -10.57
CA VAL A 18 -17.23 -6.61 -10.99
C VAL A 18 -16.98 -5.18 -11.51
N SER A 19 -15.85 -4.59 -11.10
CA SER A 19 -15.31 -3.39 -11.77
C SER A 19 -14.51 -3.79 -13.00
N TYR A 20 -14.74 -3.12 -14.12
CA TYR A 20 -13.97 -3.30 -15.37
C TYR A 20 -12.87 -2.25 -15.58
N VAL A 21 -12.78 -1.24 -14.70
CA VAL A 21 -11.86 -0.11 -14.87
C VAL A 21 -10.97 0.04 -13.63
N SER A 22 -9.66 0.05 -13.86
CA SER A 22 -8.63 0.35 -12.88
C SER A 22 -7.66 1.39 -13.45
N ASP A 23 -7.21 2.32 -12.63
CA ASP A 23 -6.18 3.29 -13.00
C ASP A 23 -4.78 2.69 -12.76
N SER A 24 -3.91 2.79 -13.75
CA SER A 24 -2.51 2.30 -13.64
C SER A 24 -1.61 3.23 -12.82
N TYR A 25 -2.01 4.49 -12.64
CA TYR A 25 -1.29 5.50 -11.86
C TYR A 25 -2.22 6.19 -10.86
N PRO A 26 -2.81 5.43 -9.94
CA PRO A 26 -3.84 5.97 -9.07
C PRO A 26 -3.25 7.01 -8.11
N CYS A 27 -3.99 8.08 -7.88
CA CYS A 27 -3.67 9.02 -6.80
C CYS A 27 -3.64 8.30 -5.45
N VAL A 28 -2.66 8.61 -4.60
CA VAL A 28 -2.51 8.03 -3.25
C VAL A 28 -3.83 8.16 -2.46
N ALA A 29 -4.47 9.33 -2.51
CA ALA A 29 -5.74 9.58 -1.83
C ALA A 29 -6.84 8.58 -2.23
N THR A 30 -6.96 8.26 -3.53
CA THR A 30 -7.95 7.31 -4.03
C THR A 30 -7.71 5.91 -3.48
N ILE A 31 -6.46 5.46 -3.45
CA ILE A 31 -6.10 4.15 -2.89
C ILE A 31 -6.36 4.11 -1.40
N LEU A 32 -5.95 5.13 -0.65
CA LEU A 32 -6.18 5.20 0.79
C LEU A 32 -7.68 5.21 1.11
N ASP A 33 -8.49 6.04 0.44
CA ASP A 33 -9.94 6.05 0.64
C ASP A 33 -10.57 4.68 0.36
N THR A 34 -10.15 4.00 -0.72
CA THR A 34 -10.64 2.66 -1.05
C THR A 34 -10.20 1.61 -0.02
N MET A 35 -8.97 1.72 0.52
CA MET A 35 -8.49 0.87 1.61
C MET A 35 -9.36 1.01 2.86
N ARG A 36 -9.72 2.25 3.22
CA ARG A 36 -10.60 2.53 4.37
C ARG A 36 -12.00 1.95 4.17
N ASP A 37 -12.55 2.09 2.98
CA ASP A 37 -13.85 1.54 2.60
C ASP A 37 -13.86 0.00 2.69
N VAL A 38 -12.87 -0.67 2.08
CA VAL A 38 -12.71 -2.13 2.13
C VAL A 38 -12.55 -2.61 3.57
N TYR A 39 -11.70 -1.94 4.36
CA TYR A 39 -11.55 -2.26 5.78
C TYR A 39 -12.88 -2.15 6.53
N SER A 40 -13.61 -1.04 6.36
CA SER A 40 -14.91 -0.80 7.01
C SER A 40 -15.95 -1.86 6.64
N LEU A 41 -16.04 -2.25 5.36
CA LEU A 41 -16.96 -3.29 4.89
C LEU A 41 -16.62 -4.66 5.50
N LEU A 42 -15.34 -5.02 5.52
CA LEU A 42 -14.90 -6.31 6.06
C LEU A 42 -15.04 -6.39 7.58
N GLN A 43 -14.94 -5.27 8.30
CA GLN A 43 -15.18 -5.22 9.74
C GLN A 43 -16.67 -5.37 10.12
N LYS A 44 -17.60 -5.11 9.19
CA LYS A 44 -19.05 -5.27 9.39
C LYS A 44 -19.57 -6.66 9.03
N ALA A 45 -18.76 -7.47 8.35
CA ALA A 45 -19.17 -8.80 7.94
C ALA A 45 -19.48 -9.66 9.18
N GLU A 46 -20.56 -10.45 9.13
CA GLU A 46 -21.00 -11.24 10.27
C GLU A 46 -19.89 -12.14 10.82
N HIS A 47 -19.69 -12.09 12.13
CA HIS A 47 -18.80 -12.97 12.86
C HIS A 47 -19.40 -14.39 12.91
N THR A 48 -19.27 -15.14 11.82
CA THR A 48 -19.54 -16.58 11.85
C THR A 48 -18.38 -17.32 12.52
N ASN A 49 -18.66 -18.49 13.12
CA ASN A 49 -17.67 -19.30 13.83
C ASN A 49 -16.45 -19.61 12.93
N GLY A 50 -15.35 -18.87 13.15
CA GLY A 50 -14.08 -19.02 12.44
C GLY A 50 -13.59 -17.82 11.65
N ARG A 51 -14.43 -16.79 11.38
CA ARG A 51 -13.99 -15.57 10.69
C ARG A 51 -13.32 -14.61 11.66
N ARG A 52 -12.07 -14.26 11.40
CA ARG A 52 -11.30 -13.26 12.15
C ARG A 52 -11.43 -11.88 11.49
N PRO A 53 -11.49 -10.78 12.27
CA PRO A 53 -11.48 -9.44 11.72
C PRO A 53 -10.19 -9.18 10.93
N LEU A 54 -10.29 -8.32 9.91
CA LEU A 54 -9.11 -7.92 9.13
C LEU A 54 -8.26 -6.97 9.99
N THR A 55 -6.99 -7.32 10.20
CA THR A 55 -6.08 -6.50 11.02
C THR A 55 -4.98 -5.81 10.24
N ARG A 56 -4.81 -6.18 8.97
CA ARG A 56 -3.72 -5.70 8.11
C ARG A 56 -4.15 -5.69 6.65
N LEU A 57 -3.90 -4.59 5.96
CA LEU A 57 -4.06 -4.48 4.52
C LEU A 57 -2.81 -3.86 3.92
N HIS A 58 -2.21 -4.54 2.94
CA HIS A 58 -1.05 -4.04 2.21
C HIS A 58 -1.39 -3.92 0.73
N VAL A 59 -1.42 -2.68 0.27
CA VAL A 59 -1.62 -2.32 -1.13
C VAL A 59 -0.29 -1.90 -1.73
N HIS A 60 0.10 -2.53 -2.83
CA HIS A 60 1.33 -2.26 -3.54
C HIS A 60 1.01 -1.73 -4.94
N THR A 61 1.46 -0.52 -5.25
CA THR A 61 1.37 0.05 -6.59
C THR A 61 2.77 0.17 -7.19
N LEU A 62 2.85 0.58 -8.46
CA LEU A 62 4.13 0.92 -9.08
C LEU A 62 4.84 2.05 -8.34
N ALA A 63 4.10 3.09 -7.93
CA ALA A 63 4.66 4.34 -7.39
C ALA A 63 4.90 4.31 -5.87
N PHE A 64 4.09 3.56 -5.12
CA PHE A 64 4.14 3.55 -3.66
C PHE A 64 3.61 2.24 -3.06
N GLN A 65 3.99 2.01 -1.81
CA GLN A 65 3.45 0.98 -0.94
C GLN A 65 2.58 1.65 0.12
N ALA A 66 1.40 1.11 0.38
CA ALA A 66 0.51 1.55 1.45
C ALA A 66 0.16 0.38 2.36
N ILE A 67 0.37 0.57 3.65
CA ILE A 67 0.09 -0.44 4.69
C ILE A 67 -0.86 0.18 5.70
N LEU A 68 -1.97 -0.52 5.97
CA LEU A 68 -2.93 -0.21 7.02
C LEU A 68 -2.88 -1.33 8.06
N VAL A 69 -2.76 -0.97 9.34
CA VAL A 69 -2.70 -1.90 10.47
C VAL A 69 -3.67 -1.47 11.55
N ALA A 70 -4.52 -2.39 12.01
CA ALA A 70 -5.46 -2.14 13.10
C ALA A 70 -4.73 -1.94 14.44
N HIS A 71 -5.16 -0.96 15.25
CA HIS A 71 -4.51 -0.66 16.55
C HIS A 71 -4.50 -1.83 17.51
N ASN A 72 -5.60 -2.60 17.56
CA ASN A 72 -5.75 -3.74 18.47
C ASN A 72 -5.17 -5.04 17.90
N SER A 73 -4.16 -4.95 17.04
CA SER A 73 -3.50 -6.10 16.44
C SER A 73 -2.11 -6.34 17.03
N LEU A 74 -1.53 -7.49 16.70
CA LEU A 74 -0.17 -7.85 17.13
C LEU A 74 0.91 -7.33 16.18
N TRP A 75 0.53 -6.66 15.09
CA TRP A 75 1.46 -6.17 14.08
C TRP A 75 2.28 -4.99 14.63
N LYS A 76 3.59 -5.03 14.40
CA LYS A 76 4.53 -3.96 14.76
C LYS A 76 5.33 -3.53 13.52
N ASN A 77 6.12 -2.46 13.67
CA ASN A 77 7.11 -2.03 12.68
C ASN A 77 6.52 -1.72 11.28
N SER A 78 5.32 -1.13 11.21
CA SER A 78 4.65 -0.80 9.94
C SER A 78 5.50 0.07 9.03
N MET A 79 6.22 1.05 9.59
CA MET A 79 7.13 1.92 8.85
C MET A 79 8.23 1.11 8.15
N SER A 80 8.93 0.25 8.90
CA SER A 80 9.99 -0.61 8.37
C SER A 80 9.45 -1.57 7.33
N SER A 81 8.27 -2.16 7.56
CA SER A 81 7.58 -3.04 6.60
C SER A 81 7.30 -2.32 5.28
N ALA A 82 6.76 -1.10 5.31
CA ALA A 82 6.49 -0.31 4.12
C ALA A 82 7.78 0.04 3.36
N ALA A 83 8.83 0.46 4.07
CA ALA A 83 10.15 0.73 3.48
C ALA A 83 10.72 -0.52 2.79
N LYS A 84 10.70 -1.67 3.47
CA LYS A 84 11.25 -2.92 2.94
C LYS A 84 10.50 -3.42 1.73
N ALA A 85 9.17 -3.32 1.72
CA ALA A 85 8.36 -3.63 0.55
C ALA A 85 8.75 -2.73 -0.64
N ALA A 86 8.90 -1.42 -0.42
CA ALA A 86 9.24 -0.47 -1.48
C ALA A 86 10.64 -0.71 -2.06
N LEU A 87 11.64 -0.95 -1.21
CA LEU A 87 13.02 -1.26 -1.63
C LEU A 87 13.10 -2.61 -2.35
N THR A 88 12.29 -3.59 -1.94
CA THR A 88 12.21 -4.90 -2.59
C THR A 88 11.61 -4.77 -3.99
N ALA A 89 10.64 -3.89 -4.20
CA ALA A 89 10.09 -3.62 -5.52
C ALA A 89 11.19 -3.18 -6.50
N HIS A 90 12.06 -2.25 -6.09
CA HIS A 90 13.21 -1.82 -6.89
C HIS A 90 14.17 -2.98 -7.18
N ARG A 91 14.65 -3.65 -6.13
CA ARG A 91 15.63 -4.74 -6.23
C ARG A 91 15.16 -5.86 -7.15
N HIS A 92 13.90 -6.27 -6.99
CA HIS A 92 13.28 -7.27 -7.86
C HIS A 92 13.23 -6.77 -9.28
N THR A 93 12.64 -5.60 -9.53
CA THR A 93 12.43 -5.11 -10.90
C THR A 93 13.71 -4.79 -11.66
N CYS A 94 14.75 -4.33 -10.96
CA CYS A 94 16.08 -4.10 -11.53
C CYS A 94 16.94 -5.37 -11.58
N GLY A 95 16.51 -6.49 -10.98
CA GLY A 95 17.31 -7.71 -10.89
C GLY A 95 18.64 -7.53 -10.13
N SER A 96 18.63 -6.69 -9.09
CA SER A 96 19.80 -6.34 -8.29
C SER A 96 19.53 -6.57 -6.81
N HIS A 97 20.56 -6.96 -6.05
CA HIS A 97 20.48 -7.01 -4.59
C HIS A 97 20.61 -5.62 -3.94
N ASP A 98 21.14 -4.65 -4.67
CA ASP A 98 21.37 -3.29 -4.22
C ASP A 98 20.38 -2.30 -4.84
N ILE A 99 20.29 -1.11 -4.25
CA ILE A 99 19.52 -0.01 -4.82
C ILE A 99 20.41 0.75 -5.78
N ASP A 100 20.14 0.61 -7.08
CA ASP A 100 20.84 1.36 -8.11
C ASP A 100 20.18 2.73 -8.31
N THR A 101 20.73 3.73 -7.64
CA THR A 101 20.19 5.10 -7.69
C THR A 101 20.27 5.74 -9.07
N LYS A 102 21.15 5.26 -9.97
CA LYS A 102 21.23 5.75 -11.36
C LYS A 102 20.05 5.28 -12.20
N HIS A 103 19.48 4.13 -11.85
CA HIS A 103 18.32 3.54 -12.52
C HIS A 103 17.08 3.54 -11.62
N ALA A 104 17.00 4.49 -10.69
CA ALA A 104 15.87 4.69 -9.80
C ALA A 104 15.15 6.00 -10.11
N ARG A 105 13.82 5.98 -10.13
CA ARG A 105 12.99 7.18 -10.24
C ARG A 105 11.83 7.13 -9.26
N VAL A 106 11.63 8.22 -8.52
CA VAL A 106 10.39 8.45 -7.76
C VAL A 106 9.35 9.00 -8.74
N ILE A 107 8.20 8.32 -8.84
CA ILE A 107 7.06 8.73 -9.69
C ILE A 107 5.87 9.13 -8.82
N MET A 108 6.15 9.98 -7.85
CA MET A 108 5.17 10.66 -7.00
C MET A 108 5.49 12.15 -7.01
N ASP A 109 4.47 12.98 -6.80
CA ASP A 109 4.67 14.41 -6.63
C ASP A 109 5.39 14.70 -5.30
N ASP A 110 5.88 15.94 -5.13
CA ASP A 110 6.55 16.42 -3.90
C ASP A 110 5.65 16.38 -2.65
N SER A 111 4.39 15.98 -2.80
CA SER A 111 3.43 15.77 -1.73
C SER A 111 2.26 14.93 -2.20
N PHE A 112 1.55 14.30 -1.28
CA PHE A 112 0.26 13.65 -1.57
C PHE A 112 -0.81 14.04 -0.54
N THR A 113 -2.08 13.82 -0.88
CA THR A 113 -3.19 14.00 0.06
C THR A 113 -3.63 12.66 0.66
N THR A 114 -4.03 12.68 1.92
CA THR A 114 -4.45 11.48 2.68
C THR A 114 -5.86 10.98 2.32
N SER A 115 -6.67 11.82 1.69
CA SER A 115 -8.04 11.53 1.26
C SER A 115 -8.45 12.51 0.14
N ARG A 116 -9.50 12.17 -0.62
CA ARG A 116 -10.17 13.07 -1.56
C ARG A 116 -11.24 13.95 -0.89
N GLY A 117 -11.61 13.66 0.35
CA GLY A 117 -12.65 14.36 1.10
C GLY A 117 -12.21 15.69 1.72
N SER A 118 -13.14 16.36 2.40
CA SER A 118 -12.93 17.69 3.01
C SER A 118 -11.91 17.70 4.17
N HIS A 119 -11.65 16.56 4.81
CA HIS A 119 -10.69 16.43 5.92
C HIS A 119 -9.28 16.01 5.44
N ALA A 120 -9.01 16.12 4.13
CA ALA A 120 -7.74 15.74 3.55
C ALA A 120 -6.58 16.55 4.13
N LYS A 121 -5.57 15.85 4.63
CA LYS A 121 -4.27 16.43 4.98
C LYS A 121 -3.29 16.22 3.83
N ARG A 122 -2.52 17.26 3.51
CA ARG A 122 -1.40 17.19 2.58
C ARG A 122 -0.14 16.76 3.32
N ILE A 123 0.51 15.71 2.85
CA ILE A 123 1.77 15.20 3.39
C ILE A 123 2.86 15.55 2.38
N PRO A 124 3.82 16.43 2.74
CA PRO A 124 4.98 16.70 1.90
C PRO A 124 5.93 15.50 1.88
N PHE A 125 6.64 15.33 0.78
CA PHE A 125 7.71 14.36 0.69
C PHE A 125 8.97 14.87 1.42
N ASP A 126 9.53 14.03 2.29
CA ASP A 126 10.77 14.30 3.02
C ASP A 126 11.80 13.20 2.71
N ASN A 127 12.88 13.56 2.02
CA ASN A 127 13.95 12.62 1.66
C ASN A 127 14.66 12.02 2.88
N SER A 128 14.67 12.72 4.02
CA SER A 128 15.26 12.23 5.26
C SER A 128 14.34 11.26 6.02
N HIS A 129 13.03 11.37 5.79
CA HIS A 129 11.99 10.50 6.35
C HIS A 129 10.99 10.07 5.25
N PRO A 130 11.40 9.22 4.30
CA PRO A 130 10.63 8.96 3.09
C PRO A 130 9.34 8.17 3.34
N VAL A 131 9.22 7.50 4.49
CA VAL A 131 7.99 6.78 4.86
C VAL A 131 7.15 7.66 5.77
N ALA A 132 5.96 8.03 5.29
CA ALA A 132 5.00 8.79 6.07
C ALA A 132 4.02 7.84 6.77
N CYS A 133 4.00 7.87 8.10
CA CYS A 133 3.03 7.13 8.91
C CYS A 133 2.18 8.08 9.75
N TRP A 134 0.89 7.80 9.89
CA TRP A 134 -0.01 8.55 10.76
C TRP A 134 -1.09 7.65 11.36
N GLN A 135 -1.65 8.12 12.47
CA GLN A 135 -2.70 7.43 13.19
C GLN A 135 -4.08 7.96 12.76
N GLU A 136 -5.00 7.04 12.53
CA GLU A 136 -6.44 7.31 12.44
C GLU A 136 -7.17 6.61 13.59
N HIS A 137 -8.48 6.79 13.73
CA HIS A 137 -9.22 6.33 14.91
C HIS A 137 -9.08 4.81 15.15
N LEU A 138 -9.04 3.99 14.09
CA LEU A 138 -9.07 2.53 14.19
C LEU A 138 -7.77 1.83 13.77
N TYR A 139 -6.87 2.54 13.09
CA TYR A 139 -5.69 1.97 12.47
C TYR A 139 -4.59 3.00 12.26
N GLU A 140 -3.37 2.50 12.08
CA GLU A 140 -2.22 3.23 11.55
C GLU A 140 -2.15 3.02 10.03
N ILE A 141 -1.76 4.06 9.30
CA ILE A 141 -1.42 3.97 7.89
C ILE A 141 0.03 4.41 7.70
N CYS A 142 0.79 3.65 6.92
CA CYS A 142 2.12 3.99 6.44
C CYS A 142 2.17 3.96 4.91
N VAL A 143 2.73 5.00 4.31
CA VAL A 143 2.95 5.12 2.86
C VAL A 143 4.44 5.29 2.60
N ALA A 144 5.00 4.44 1.73
CA ALA A 144 6.39 4.50 1.30
C ALA A 144 6.47 4.66 -0.22
N PRO A 145 7.18 5.67 -0.76
CA PRO A 145 7.41 5.78 -2.20
C PRO A 145 8.31 4.63 -2.68
N VAL A 146 8.04 4.16 -3.90
CA VAL A 146 8.88 3.18 -4.58
C VAL A 146 9.94 3.92 -5.40
N LEU A 147 11.18 3.45 -5.28
CA LEU A 147 12.25 3.78 -6.22
C LEU A 147 12.05 2.96 -7.49
N VAL A 148 11.24 3.44 -8.43
CA VAL A 148 10.87 2.67 -9.61
C VAL A 148 12.10 2.44 -10.49
N CYS A 149 12.33 1.18 -10.85
CA CYS A 149 13.43 0.80 -11.72
C CYS A 149 13.20 1.34 -13.13
N THR A 150 14.16 2.10 -13.68
CA THR A 150 14.09 2.61 -15.06
C THR A 150 14.74 1.66 -16.07
N LYS A 151 15.51 0.66 -15.60
CA LYS A 151 16.12 -0.39 -16.40
C LYS A 151 15.59 -1.75 -15.95
N VAL A 152 14.33 -2.02 -16.30
CA VAL A 152 13.60 -3.20 -15.83
C VAL A 152 14.18 -4.48 -16.44
N LEU A 153 14.49 -5.46 -15.58
CA LEU A 153 14.92 -6.80 -15.99
C LEU A 153 13.74 -7.79 -15.97
N HIS A 154 12.95 -7.78 -14.89
CA HIS A 154 11.78 -8.65 -14.75
C HIS A 154 10.72 -8.06 -13.83
N THR A 155 9.45 -8.33 -14.11
CA THR A 155 8.31 -7.84 -13.28
C THR A 155 7.43 -8.98 -12.77
N GLY A 156 7.54 -10.18 -13.35
CA GLY A 156 6.82 -11.37 -12.91
C GLY A 156 7.10 -11.69 -11.44
N GLY A 157 6.05 -11.98 -10.66
CA GLY A 157 6.14 -12.25 -9.23
C GLY A 157 6.49 -11.02 -8.36
N GLY A 158 6.48 -9.80 -8.91
CA GLY A 158 6.83 -8.59 -8.15
C GLY A 158 5.92 -8.36 -6.93
N GLY A 159 4.60 -8.54 -7.11
CA GLY A 159 3.61 -8.44 -6.03
C GLY A 159 3.85 -9.41 -4.87
N ASP A 160 4.25 -10.64 -5.18
CA ASP A 160 4.55 -11.68 -4.19
C ASP A 160 5.80 -11.31 -3.38
N ASN A 161 6.86 -10.87 -4.06
CA ASN A 161 8.11 -10.47 -3.44
C ASN A 161 7.93 -9.26 -2.49
N VAL A 162 7.20 -8.23 -2.91
CA VAL A 162 6.96 -7.05 -2.05
C VAL A 162 6.09 -7.39 -0.84
N SER A 163 5.07 -8.24 -1.02
CA SER A 163 4.18 -8.66 0.06
C SER A 163 4.92 -9.51 1.08
N ALA A 164 5.71 -10.49 0.63
CA ALA A 164 6.54 -11.32 1.49
C ALA A 164 7.58 -10.48 2.25
N ALA A 165 8.28 -9.58 1.55
CA ALA A 165 9.30 -8.74 2.17
C ALA A 165 8.73 -7.78 3.22
N GLY A 166 7.53 -7.23 2.99
CA GLY A 166 6.82 -6.43 3.97
C GLY A 166 6.47 -7.22 5.23
N LEU A 167 5.97 -8.44 5.08
CA LEU A 167 5.58 -9.31 6.20
C LEU A 167 6.75 -9.69 7.11
N VAL A 168 7.95 -9.92 6.57
CA VAL A 168 9.13 -10.31 7.35
C VAL A 168 9.48 -9.32 8.46
N LEU A 169 9.24 -8.02 8.24
CA LEU A 169 9.51 -7.00 9.24
C LEU A 169 8.35 -6.76 10.19
N GLN A 170 7.19 -7.33 9.90
CA GLN A 170 5.94 -7.07 10.62
C GLN A 170 5.70 -8.15 11.68
N VAL A 171 6.63 -8.21 12.65
CA VAL A 171 6.67 -9.14 13.78
C VAL A 171 6.76 -8.40 15.11
#